data_AF-A0A0S8BA93-F1
#
_entry.id   AF-A0A0S8BA93-F1
#
_cell.length_a   1.000
_cell.length_b   1.000
_cell.length_c   1.000
_cell.angle_alpha   90.00
_cell.angle_beta   90.00
_cell.angle_gamma   90.00
#
_symmetry.space_group_name_H-M   'P 1'
#
loop_
_entity.id
_entity.type
_entity.pdbx_description
1 polymer ?
#
loop_
_entity_poly.entity_id
_entity_poly.type
_entity_poly.pdbx_seq_one_letter_code
_entity_poly.pdbx_strand_id
1 'polypeptide(L)'
;MQSETPTQAAPAPRRRAQAARRGLWRILETLAWFALLLFAVSLLALRYWVLPNIEAHREVVVGAFSRGLGLPVRVGGIQADWQGLRPRVTLSDVRVYDRDGREALVLPAVHNVISWRSLLFAELRMRSLIIDSPRLAIRRDAAGRLYVAGLELTADGKGERGGSAAEWILGQREIEVRNAEIEWIDVKRGAPPLKLSALSLRLRNAGGVHALGLNARPPEGFGSALVVRAELKGGSVTVPSQWSGRLYAEFGGTDLAAWQPWVDYPFELSRGRGGLRMWVTLGAGQRVRTTLDVQLSEVSARLAKDLPRL
;
A
#
# COMPACT_ATOMS: atom_id res chain seq x y z
N MET A 1 -16.05 -65.75 68.06
CA MET A 1 -16.16 -66.24 66.67
C MET A 1 -17.08 -65.27 65.95
N GLN A 2 -16.56 -64.22 65.30
CA GLN A 2 -15.97 -64.23 63.95
C GLN A 2 -16.81 -65.06 62.95
N SER A 3 -17.47 -64.36 62.04
CA SER A 3 -17.36 -64.61 60.60
C SER A 3 -18.09 -63.49 59.84
N GLU A 4 -17.29 -62.71 59.11
CA GLU A 4 -17.67 -61.67 58.17
C GLU A 4 -18.49 -62.23 57.00
N THR A 5 -19.29 -61.39 56.34
CA THR A 5 -19.73 -61.62 54.96
C THR A 5 -19.87 -60.26 54.25
N PRO A 6 -19.48 -60.14 52.97
CA PRO A 6 -18.72 -59.00 52.48
C PRO A 6 -19.57 -57.91 51.81
N THR A 7 -19.04 -56.69 51.90
CA THR A 7 -19.41 -55.49 51.16
C THR A 7 -19.56 -55.77 49.66
N GLN A 8 -20.79 -55.59 49.15
CA GLN A 8 -21.12 -55.62 47.74
C GLN A 8 -20.57 -54.35 47.05
N ALA A 9 -19.60 -54.52 46.14
CA ALA A 9 -18.97 -53.42 45.40
C ALA A 9 -19.93 -52.81 44.36
N ALA A 10 -20.17 -51.50 44.44
CA ALA A 10 -20.90 -50.74 43.43
C ALA A 10 -20.10 -50.66 42.10
N PRO A 11 -20.75 -50.79 40.93
CA PRO A 11 -20.06 -50.75 39.65
C PRO A 11 -19.53 -49.34 39.31
N ALA A 12 -18.30 -49.29 38.82
CA ALA A 12 -17.50 -48.09 38.62
C ALA A 12 -18.08 -47.07 37.60
N PRO A 13 -18.16 -45.76 37.92
CA PRO A 13 -18.60 -44.71 36.99
C PRO A 13 -17.55 -44.34 35.90
N ARG A 14 -16.32 -44.88 35.97
CA ARG A 14 -15.19 -44.45 35.12
C ARG A 14 -15.27 -44.88 33.65
N ARG A 15 -15.95 -45.99 33.33
CA ARG A 15 -16.05 -46.51 31.94
C ARG A 15 -16.96 -45.68 31.02
N ARG A 16 -18.03 -45.09 31.56
CA ARG A 16 -18.98 -44.26 30.78
C ARG A 16 -18.38 -42.91 30.36
N ALA A 17 -17.62 -42.26 31.24
CA ALA A 17 -16.96 -40.99 30.93
C ALA A 17 -15.86 -41.12 29.85
N GLN A 18 -15.12 -42.23 29.85
CA GLN A 18 -14.11 -42.52 28.82
C GLN A 18 -14.74 -42.86 27.46
N ALA A 19 -15.87 -43.59 27.44
CA ALA A 19 -16.60 -43.89 26.22
C ALA A 19 -17.23 -42.62 25.59
N ALA A 20 -17.81 -41.74 26.40
CA ALA A 20 -18.36 -40.45 25.96
C ALA A 20 -17.27 -39.54 25.36
N ARG A 21 -16.08 -39.49 25.97
CA ARG A 21 -14.95 -38.70 25.47
C ARG A 21 -14.38 -39.24 24.14
N ARG A 22 -14.40 -40.56 23.93
CA ARG A 22 -14.05 -41.18 22.62
C ARG A 22 -15.11 -40.92 21.55
N GLY A 23 -16.40 -40.92 21.92
CA GLY A 23 -17.49 -40.53 21.03
C GLY A 23 -17.39 -39.08 20.57
N LEU A 24 -17.11 -38.16 21.49
CA LEU A 24 -16.90 -36.75 21.19
C LEU A 24 -15.68 -36.52 20.26
N TRP A 25 -14.58 -37.26 20.48
CA TRP A 25 -13.41 -37.20 19.60
C TRP A 25 -13.70 -37.72 18.19
N ARG A 26 -14.47 -38.80 18.03
CA ARG A 26 -14.89 -39.30 16.72
C ARG A 26 -15.85 -38.34 16.00
N ILE A 27 -16.72 -37.65 16.73
CA ILE A 27 -17.58 -36.60 16.17
C ILE A 27 -16.74 -35.40 15.72
N LEU A 28 -15.77 -34.96 16.53
CA LEU A 28 -14.85 -33.90 16.15
C LEU A 28 -14.00 -34.27 14.93
N GLU A 29 -13.52 -35.51 14.86
CA GLU A 29 -12.74 -36.03 13.75
C GLU A 29 -13.57 -36.11 12.46
N THR A 30 -14.80 -36.64 12.53
CA THR A 30 -15.71 -36.68 11.37
C THR A 30 -16.11 -35.28 10.92
N LEU A 31 -16.36 -34.36 11.85
CA LEU A 31 -16.64 -32.95 11.53
C LEU A 31 -15.42 -32.28 10.88
N ALA A 32 -14.20 -32.58 11.36
CA ALA A 32 -12.97 -32.08 10.77
C ALA A 32 -12.73 -32.63 9.35
N TRP A 33 -12.96 -33.93 9.13
CA TRP A 33 -12.90 -34.53 7.79
C TRP A 33 -13.95 -33.98 6.84
N PHE A 34 -15.17 -33.77 7.32
CA PHE A 34 -16.24 -33.17 6.53
C PHE A 34 -15.92 -31.71 6.17
N ALA A 35 -15.41 -30.93 7.12
CA ALA A 35 -14.93 -29.57 6.87
C ALA A 35 -13.76 -29.55 5.87
N LEU A 36 -12.83 -30.51 5.96
CA LEU A 36 -11.73 -30.66 5.02
C LEU A 36 -12.22 -31.03 3.62
N LEU A 37 -13.20 -31.93 3.52
CA LEU A 37 -13.82 -32.32 2.26
C LEU A 37 -14.54 -31.13 1.62
N LEU A 38 -15.37 -30.40 2.37
CA LEU A 38 -16.03 -29.18 1.92
C LEU A 38 -15.02 -28.13 1.43
N PHE A 39 -13.93 -27.95 2.17
CA PHE A 39 -12.84 -27.06 1.79
C PHE A 39 -12.20 -27.51 0.47
N ALA A 40 -11.89 -28.80 0.32
CA ALA A 40 -11.31 -29.36 -0.90
C ALA A 40 -12.25 -29.19 -2.11
N VAL A 41 -13.55 -29.51 -1.96
CA VAL A 41 -14.55 -29.33 -3.01
C VAL A 41 -14.69 -27.85 -3.41
N SER A 42 -14.73 -26.94 -2.42
CA SER A 42 -14.79 -25.50 -2.67
C SER A 42 -13.55 -25.01 -3.44
N LEU A 43 -12.38 -25.57 -3.12
CA LEU A 43 -11.10 -25.24 -3.77
C LEU A 43 -11.07 -25.76 -5.21
N LEU A 44 -11.59 -26.96 -5.46
CA LEU A 44 -11.77 -27.50 -6.80
C LEU A 44 -12.77 -26.69 -7.62
N ALA A 45 -13.92 -26.33 -7.05
CA ALA A 45 -14.91 -25.48 -7.70
C ALA A 45 -14.31 -24.11 -8.04
N LEU A 46 -13.55 -23.51 -7.11
CA LEU A 46 -12.84 -22.26 -7.37
C LEU A 46 -11.86 -22.40 -8.54
N ARG A 47 -11.08 -23.49 -8.57
CA ARG A 47 -10.06 -23.77 -9.59
C ARG A 47 -10.62 -24.06 -10.97
N TYR A 48 -11.66 -24.87 -11.05
CA TYR A 48 -12.14 -25.41 -12.32
C TYR A 48 -13.40 -24.73 -12.84
N TRP A 49 -14.17 -24.04 -11.99
CA TRP A 49 -15.41 -23.37 -12.41
C TRP A 49 -15.38 -21.86 -12.23
N VAL A 50 -14.93 -21.35 -11.09
CA VAL A 50 -15.04 -19.91 -10.78
C VAL A 50 -13.94 -19.09 -11.46
N LEU A 51 -12.66 -19.45 -11.27
CA LEU A 51 -11.54 -18.69 -11.86
C LEU A 51 -11.56 -18.70 -13.39
N PRO A 52 -11.83 -19.82 -14.09
CA PRO A 52 -11.95 -19.80 -15.55
C PRO A 52 -13.05 -18.86 -16.05
N ASN A 53 -14.12 -18.68 -15.27
CA ASN A 53 -15.25 -17.79 -15.57
C ASN A 53 -15.23 -16.49 -14.76
N ILE A 54 -14.04 -16.03 -14.32
CA ILE A 54 -13.94 -14.82 -13.47
C ILE A 54 -14.53 -13.57 -14.15
N GLU A 55 -14.52 -13.55 -15.47
CA GLU A 55 -15.09 -12.51 -16.31
C GLU A 55 -16.61 -12.33 -16.08
N ALA A 56 -17.35 -13.42 -15.83
CA ALA A 56 -18.76 -13.35 -15.47
C ALA A 56 -19.01 -12.71 -14.09
N HIS A 57 -18.01 -12.68 -13.22
CA HIS A 57 -18.06 -12.09 -11.89
C HIS A 57 -17.40 -10.71 -11.81
N ARG A 58 -17.17 -10.07 -12.96
CA ARG A 58 -16.54 -8.75 -13.07
C ARG A 58 -17.16 -7.70 -12.16
N GLU A 59 -18.49 -7.60 -12.11
CA GLU A 59 -19.17 -6.57 -11.32
C GLU A 59 -18.88 -6.69 -9.82
N VAL A 60 -18.75 -7.92 -9.31
CA VAL A 60 -18.43 -8.18 -7.90
C VAL A 60 -17.01 -7.72 -7.59
N VAL A 61 -16.05 -8.04 -8.45
CA VAL A 61 -14.63 -7.65 -8.29
C VAL A 61 -14.49 -6.14 -8.39
N VAL A 62 -15.03 -5.53 -9.44
CA VAL A 62 -14.99 -4.07 -9.66
C VAL A 62 -15.69 -3.34 -8.51
N GLY A 63 -16.84 -3.83 -8.05
CA GLY A 63 -17.55 -3.27 -6.92
C GLY A 63 -16.74 -3.30 -5.62
N ALA A 64 -15.94 -4.36 -5.39
CA ALA A 64 -15.06 -4.43 -4.23
C ALA A 64 -13.94 -3.37 -4.26
N PHE A 65 -13.31 -3.17 -5.41
CA PHE A 65 -12.31 -2.10 -5.60
C PHE A 65 -12.92 -0.71 -5.46
N SER A 66 -14.09 -0.49 -6.07
CA SER A 66 -14.79 0.79 -6.01
C SER A 66 -15.20 1.16 -4.59
N ARG A 67 -15.68 0.19 -3.79
CA ARG A 67 -15.99 0.40 -2.37
C ARG A 67 -14.74 0.69 -1.53
N GLY A 68 -13.64 -0.01 -1.78
CA GLY A 68 -12.38 0.19 -1.05
C GLY A 68 -11.74 1.56 -1.31
N LEU A 69 -11.72 1.98 -2.58
CA LEU A 69 -11.17 3.27 -2.99
C LEU A 69 -12.15 4.44 -2.79
N GLY A 70 -13.45 4.16 -2.68
CA GLY A 70 -14.49 5.19 -2.61
C GLY A 70 -14.71 5.94 -3.93
N LEU A 71 -14.28 5.35 -5.06
CA LEU A 71 -14.26 5.96 -6.39
C LEU A 71 -14.83 5.01 -7.45
N PRO A 72 -15.45 5.53 -8.52
CA PRO A 72 -15.84 4.72 -9.66
C PRO A 72 -14.60 4.11 -10.33
N VAL A 73 -14.62 2.79 -10.51
CA VAL A 73 -13.56 2.04 -11.19
C VAL A 73 -14.16 1.33 -12.39
N ARG A 74 -13.52 1.43 -13.55
CA ARG A 74 -13.77 0.56 -14.69
C ARG A 74 -12.54 -0.30 -14.94
N VAL A 75 -12.76 -1.48 -15.47
CA VAL A 75 -11.72 -2.43 -15.82
C VAL A 75 -11.97 -2.84 -17.26
N GLY A 76 -10.93 -2.98 -18.08
CA GLY A 76 -11.04 -3.46 -19.45
C GLY A 76 -11.19 -4.98 -19.52
N GLY A 77 -10.32 -5.72 -18.84
CA GLY A 77 -10.29 -7.18 -18.83
C GLY A 77 -9.98 -7.77 -17.45
N ILE A 78 -10.58 -8.90 -17.11
CA ILE A 78 -10.24 -9.66 -15.89
C ILE A 78 -9.78 -11.05 -16.29
N GLN A 79 -8.57 -11.38 -15.88
CA GLN A 79 -7.99 -12.70 -16.07
C GLN A 79 -7.68 -13.33 -14.72
N ALA A 80 -7.73 -14.64 -14.70
CA ALA A 80 -7.49 -15.43 -13.52
C ALA A 80 -6.52 -16.55 -13.88
N ASP A 81 -5.45 -16.64 -13.12
CA ASP A 81 -4.42 -17.66 -13.27
C ASP A 81 -4.08 -18.27 -11.91
N TRP A 82 -3.25 -19.31 -11.94
CA TRP A 82 -2.76 -19.97 -10.74
C TRP A 82 -1.24 -19.81 -10.66
N GLN A 83 -0.76 -19.17 -9.59
CA GLN A 83 0.66 -19.19 -9.25
C GLN A 83 0.92 -20.34 -8.27
N GLY A 84 1.26 -21.50 -8.82
CA GLY A 84 1.37 -22.76 -8.07
C GLY A 84 0.01 -23.18 -7.54
N LEU A 85 -0.16 -23.19 -6.22
CA LEU A 85 -1.47 -23.41 -5.59
C LEU A 85 -2.22 -22.11 -5.34
N ARG A 86 -1.71 -20.91 -5.65
CA ARG A 86 -2.38 -19.66 -5.25
C ARG A 86 -3.21 -19.08 -6.40
N PRO A 87 -4.49 -18.75 -6.17
CA PRO A 87 -5.27 -18.05 -7.18
C PRO A 87 -4.77 -16.60 -7.32
N ARG A 88 -4.51 -16.21 -8.56
CA ARG A 88 -4.12 -14.86 -8.96
C ARG A 88 -5.20 -14.30 -9.88
N VAL A 89 -5.55 -13.04 -9.66
CA VAL A 89 -6.48 -12.29 -10.50
C VAL A 89 -5.72 -11.10 -11.06
N THR A 90 -5.67 -10.99 -12.38
CA THR A 90 -5.05 -9.89 -13.11
C THR A 90 -6.15 -9.04 -13.71
N LEU A 91 -6.18 -7.76 -13.35
CA LEU A 91 -7.05 -6.76 -13.95
C LEU A 91 -6.23 -5.97 -14.98
N SER A 92 -6.80 -5.73 -16.15
CA SER A 92 -6.16 -4.99 -17.24
C SER A 92 -6.98 -3.77 -17.61
N ASP A 93 -6.31 -2.67 -17.97
CA ASP A 93 -6.91 -1.36 -18.25
C ASP A 93 -7.85 -0.91 -17.13
N VAL A 94 -7.33 -0.83 -15.91
CA VAL A 94 -8.09 -0.35 -14.76
C VAL A 94 -8.06 1.18 -14.77
N ARG A 95 -9.23 1.79 -14.97
CA ARG A 95 -9.42 3.23 -14.99
C ARG A 95 -10.22 3.66 -13.77
N VAL A 96 -9.61 4.47 -12.93
CA VAL A 96 -10.30 5.14 -11.82
C VAL A 96 -10.77 6.48 -12.33
N TYR A 97 -12.03 6.81 -12.04
CA TYR A 97 -12.63 8.08 -12.40
C TYR A 97 -12.79 8.94 -11.16
N ASP A 98 -12.60 10.24 -11.35
CA ASP A 98 -12.99 11.24 -10.37
C ASP A 98 -14.53 11.44 -10.40
N ARG A 99 -15.06 12.15 -9.40
CA ARG A 99 -16.49 12.49 -9.28
C ARG A 99 -17.02 13.28 -10.47
N ASP A 100 -16.17 14.08 -11.10
CA ASP A 100 -16.49 14.84 -12.30
C ASP A 100 -16.48 13.98 -13.58
N GLY A 101 -16.33 12.65 -13.45
CA GLY A 101 -16.29 11.71 -14.57
C GLY A 101 -14.98 11.76 -15.38
N ARG A 102 -13.97 12.48 -14.88
CA ARG A 102 -12.65 12.59 -15.51
C ARG A 102 -11.80 11.37 -15.15
N GLU A 103 -10.99 10.91 -16.09
CA GLU A 103 -10.03 9.84 -15.82
C GLU A 103 -8.99 10.35 -14.81
N ALA A 104 -9.01 9.77 -13.62
CA ALA A 104 -8.19 10.13 -12.47
C ALA A 104 -6.87 9.34 -12.50
N LEU A 105 -6.95 8.03 -12.71
CA LEU A 105 -5.82 7.13 -12.69
C LEU A 105 -6.01 6.04 -13.73
N VAL A 106 -4.99 5.79 -14.54
CA VAL A 106 -4.95 4.67 -15.48
C VAL A 106 -3.86 3.71 -15.01
N LEU A 107 -4.29 2.49 -14.71
CA LEU A 107 -3.46 1.39 -14.26
C LEU A 107 -3.48 0.31 -15.36
N PRO A 108 -2.39 0.16 -16.14
CA PRO A 108 -2.36 -0.77 -17.27
C PRO A 108 -2.61 -2.22 -16.85
N ALA A 109 -1.99 -2.64 -15.74
CA ALA A 109 -2.18 -3.96 -15.16
C ALA A 109 -2.12 -3.91 -13.63
N VAL A 110 -3.05 -4.60 -12.98
CA VAL A 110 -3.10 -4.79 -11.54
C VAL A 110 -3.19 -6.28 -11.24
N HIS A 111 -2.11 -6.86 -10.72
CA HIS A 111 -2.05 -8.26 -10.33
C HIS A 111 -2.35 -8.42 -8.84
N ASN A 112 -3.31 -9.27 -8.53
CA ASN A 112 -3.76 -9.53 -7.17
C ASN A 112 -3.54 -11.00 -6.83
N VAL A 113 -2.77 -11.28 -5.78
CA VAL A 113 -2.65 -12.64 -5.24
C VAL A 113 -3.59 -12.78 -4.04
N ILE A 114 -4.61 -13.63 -4.18
CA ILE A 114 -5.60 -13.86 -3.11
C ILE A 114 -4.96 -14.71 -2.00
N SER A 115 -5.19 -14.34 -0.74
CA SER A 115 -4.71 -15.11 0.41
C SER A 115 -5.61 -16.32 0.69
N TRP A 116 -5.03 -17.47 1.02
CA TRP A 116 -5.79 -18.65 1.50
C TRP A 116 -6.69 -18.37 2.71
N ARG A 117 -6.29 -17.43 3.57
CA ARG A 117 -7.11 -17.02 4.72
C ARG A 117 -8.42 -16.37 4.27
N SER A 118 -8.45 -15.75 3.09
CA SER A 118 -9.68 -15.19 2.52
C SER A 118 -10.72 -16.23 2.17
N LEU A 119 -10.27 -17.42 1.75
CA LEU A 119 -11.16 -18.55 1.48
C LEU A 119 -11.64 -19.22 2.77
N LEU A 120 -10.84 -19.18 3.85
CA LEU A 120 -11.22 -19.73 5.16
C LEU A 120 -12.18 -18.82 5.93
N PHE A 121 -12.08 -17.50 5.79
CA PHE A 121 -12.89 -16.52 6.54
C PHE A 121 -13.90 -15.76 5.67
N ALA A 122 -14.05 -16.13 4.39
CA ALA A 122 -14.89 -15.44 3.41
C ALA A 122 -14.63 -13.92 3.27
N GLU A 123 -13.47 -13.43 3.73
CA GLU A 123 -13.07 -12.03 3.61
C GLU A 123 -12.00 -11.88 2.53
N LEU A 124 -12.30 -11.14 1.46
CA LEU A 124 -11.33 -10.84 0.40
C LEU A 124 -10.18 -10.00 0.97
N ARG A 125 -9.07 -10.66 1.31
CA ARG A 125 -7.83 -10.09 1.84
C ARG A 125 -6.72 -10.38 0.84
N MET A 126 -6.34 -9.34 0.11
CA MET A 126 -5.28 -9.42 -0.89
C MET A 126 -3.94 -9.56 -0.16
N ARG A 127 -3.13 -10.56 -0.55
CA ARG A 127 -1.81 -10.78 0.05
C ARG A 127 -0.79 -9.79 -0.49
N SER A 128 -0.89 -9.50 -1.78
CA SER A 128 -0.01 -8.60 -2.51
C SER A 128 -0.81 -8.00 -3.67
N LEU A 129 -0.74 -6.68 -3.78
CA LEU A 129 -1.26 -5.87 -4.89
C LEU A 129 -0.05 -5.39 -5.69
N ILE A 130 0.13 -5.89 -6.91
CA ILE A 130 1.22 -5.47 -7.79
C ILE A 130 0.62 -4.61 -8.90
N ILE A 131 1.16 -3.42 -9.09
CA ILE A 131 0.74 -2.45 -10.09
C ILE A 131 1.90 -2.21 -11.04
N ASP A 132 1.74 -2.59 -12.30
CA ASP A 132 2.79 -2.48 -13.31
C ASP A 132 2.56 -1.26 -14.20
N SER A 133 3.61 -0.43 -14.28
CA SER A 133 3.69 0.78 -15.11
C SER A 133 2.52 1.77 -14.97
N PRO A 134 2.06 2.12 -13.75
CA PRO A 134 1.00 3.10 -13.61
C PRO A 134 1.50 4.50 -14.00
N ARG A 135 0.58 5.28 -14.57
CA ARG A 135 0.82 6.69 -14.91
C ARG A 135 -0.07 7.57 -14.06
N LEU A 136 0.56 8.51 -13.34
CA LEU A 136 -0.11 9.40 -12.40
C LEU A 136 0.28 10.84 -12.68
N ALA A 137 -0.71 11.72 -12.74
CA ALA A 137 -0.47 13.16 -12.67
C ALA A 137 -0.71 13.66 -11.24
N ILE A 138 0.24 14.44 -10.72
CA ILE A 138 0.09 15.24 -9.51
C ILE A 138 0.04 16.70 -9.95
N ARG A 139 -1.03 17.39 -9.61
CA ARG A 139 -1.27 18.76 -10.05
C ARG A 139 -1.46 19.69 -8.86
N ARG A 140 -0.74 20.80 -8.85
CA ARG A 140 -1.03 21.94 -7.99
C ARG A 140 -1.79 22.99 -8.80
N ASP A 141 -2.97 23.39 -8.34
CA ASP A 141 -3.76 24.43 -9.01
C ASP A 141 -3.29 25.85 -8.64
N ALA A 142 -3.87 26.87 -9.27
CA ALA A 142 -3.56 28.28 -9.02
C ALA A 142 -3.88 28.72 -7.58
N ALA A 143 -4.88 28.11 -6.94
CA ALA A 143 -5.21 28.32 -5.52
C ALA A 143 -4.20 27.64 -4.58
N GLY A 144 -3.31 26.80 -5.10
CA GLY A 144 -2.31 26.04 -4.35
C GLY A 144 -2.83 24.70 -3.82
N ARG A 145 -4.04 24.29 -4.19
CA ARG A 145 -4.62 22.99 -3.86
C ARG A 145 -3.90 21.90 -4.64
N LEU A 146 -3.65 20.77 -3.97
CA LEU A 146 -2.94 19.63 -4.54
C LEU A 146 -3.95 18.57 -4.97
N TYR A 147 -3.74 18.01 -6.15
CA TYR A 147 -4.54 16.95 -6.73
C TYR A 147 -3.63 15.78 -7.08
N VAL A 148 -3.96 14.58 -6.64
CA VAL A 148 -3.26 13.34 -7.00
C VAL A 148 -4.24 12.45 -7.74
N ALA A 149 -3.93 12.10 -9.00
CA ALA A 149 -4.89 11.37 -9.84
C ALA A 149 -6.25 12.10 -9.90
N GLY A 150 -6.24 13.43 -10.04
CA GLY A 150 -7.47 14.23 -10.03
C GLY A 150 -8.14 14.40 -8.66
N LEU A 151 -7.76 13.63 -7.63
CA LEU A 151 -8.34 13.72 -6.30
C LEU A 151 -7.67 14.81 -5.48
N GLU A 152 -8.46 15.72 -4.92
CA GLU A 152 -7.94 16.78 -4.05
C GLU A 152 -7.39 16.20 -2.74
N LEU A 153 -6.11 16.49 -2.45
CA LEU A 153 -5.49 16.24 -1.16
C LEU A 153 -5.86 17.37 -0.20
N THR A 154 -6.90 17.16 0.60
CA THR A 154 -7.21 18.05 1.73
C THR A 154 -6.20 17.83 2.86
N ALA A 155 -5.49 18.88 3.27
CA ALA A 155 -4.41 18.85 4.26
C ALA A 155 -4.83 18.33 5.65
N ASP A 156 -6.13 18.35 5.96
CA ASP A 156 -6.64 18.00 7.29
C ASP A 156 -6.96 16.50 7.45
N GLY A 157 -6.77 15.67 6.42
CA GLY A 157 -7.22 14.27 6.45
C GLY A 157 -8.74 14.10 6.62
N LYS A 158 -9.49 15.21 6.67
CA LYS A 158 -10.94 15.33 6.85
C LYS A 158 -11.71 15.38 5.53
N GLY A 159 -11.05 15.19 4.40
CA GLY A 159 -11.77 14.74 3.22
C GLY A 159 -12.33 13.36 3.55
N GLU A 160 -13.67 13.24 3.71
CA GLU A 160 -14.38 12.02 4.13
C GLU A 160 -13.91 10.73 3.41
N ARG A 161 -13.24 10.85 2.25
CA ARG A 161 -12.77 9.73 1.41
C ARG A 161 -11.24 9.62 1.25
N GLY A 162 -10.47 10.64 1.64
CA GLY A 162 -9.01 10.55 1.67
C GLY A 162 -8.53 9.59 2.76
N GLY A 163 -9.22 9.61 3.91
CA GLY A 163 -9.03 8.64 4.97
C GLY A 163 -9.38 7.20 4.55
N SER A 164 -10.48 6.98 3.80
CA SER A 164 -10.91 5.62 3.42
C SER A 164 -9.95 4.94 2.45
N ALA A 165 -9.45 5.66 1.43
CA ALA A 165 -8.48 5.11 0.49
C ALA A 165 -7.12 4.83 1.15
N ALA A 166 -6.64 5.75 1.99
CA ALA A 166 -5.39 5.57 2.73
C ALA A 166 -5.49 4.42 3.74
N GLU A 167 -6.62 4.28 4.45
CA GLU A 167 -6.88 3.16 5.35
C GLU A 167 -6.96 1.83 4.59
N TRP A 168 -7.61 1.82 3.41
CA TRP A 168 -7.63 0.65 2.53
C TRP A 168 -6.23 0.25 2.08
N ILE A 169 -5.37 1.21 1.71
CA ILE A 169 -3.96 0.99 1.35
C ILE A 169 -3.18 0.37 2.51
N LEU A 170 -3.35 0.89 3.74
CA LEU A 170 -2.69 0.35 4.94
C LEU A 170 -3.22 -1.04 5.35
N GLY A 171 -4.47 -1.34 5.02
CA GLY A 171 -5.07 -2.67 5.23
C GLY A 171 -4.50 -3.75 4.31
N GLN A 172 -3.85 -3.39 3.20
CA GLN A 172 -3.21 -4.36 2.31
C GLN A 172 -1.91 -4.86 2.92
N ARG A 173 -1.64 -6.17 2.89
CA ARG A 173 -0.41 -6.71 3.46
C ARG A 173 0.85 -6.26 2.72
N GLU A 174 0.76 -6.15 1.40
CA GLU A 174 1.87 -5.74 0.55
C GLU A 174 1.34 -5.05 -0.70
N ILE A 175 1.89 -3.89 -1.04
CA ILE A 175 1.64 -3.18 -2.28
C ILE A 175 2.99 -2.97 -2.96
N GLU A 176 3.09 -3.37 -4.21
CA GLU A 176 4.27 -3.18 -5.04
C GLU A 176 3.87 -2.44 -6.31
N VAL A 177 4.56 -1.35 -6.60
CA VAL A 177 4.40 -0.57 -7.82
C VAL A 177 5.71 -0.63 -8.56
N ARG A 178 5.66 -0.96 -9.85
CA ARG A 178 6.85 -1.14 -10.70
C ARG A 178 6.78 -0.21 -11.90
N ASN A 179 7.92 0.36 -12.28
CA ASN A 179 8.07 1.16 -13.49
C ASN A 179 7.01 2.27 -13.65
N ALA A 180 6.60 2.89 -12.55
CA ALA A 180 5.62 3.97 -12.56
C ALA A 180 6.21 5.25 -13.14
N GLU A 181 5.32 6.07 -13.71
CA GLU A 181 5.61 7.41 -14.19
C GLU A 181 4.72 8.40 -13.43
N ILE A 182 5.34 9.43 -12.84
CA ILE A 182 4.65 10.52 -12.18
C ILE A 182 4.96 11.82 -12.91
N GLU A 183 3.92 12.53 -13.32
CA GLU A 183 4.04 13.88 -13.88
C GLU A 183 3.57 14.90 -12.84
N TRP A 184 4.48 15.78 -12.41
CA TRP A 184 4.19 16.89 -11.51
C TRP A 184 3.92 18.16 -12.31
N ILE A 185 2.76 18.77 -12.10
CA ILE A 185 2.27 19.95 -12.81
C ILE A 185 2.00 21.04 -11.77
N ASP A 186 2.79 22.12 -11.76
CA ASP A 186 2.59 23.25 -10.86
C ASP A 186 2.05 24.48 -11.60
N VAL A 187 0.71 24.61 -11.64
CA VAL A 187 0.03 25.75 -12.27
C VAL A 187 0.27 27.03 -11.49
N LYS A 188 0.44 26.95 -10.17
CA LYS A 188 0.68 28.13 -9.32
C LYS A 188 2.01 28.80 -9.65
N ARG A 189 3.05 28.00 -9.92
CA ARG A 189 4.38 28.50 -10.31
C ARG A 189 4.51 28.77 -11.80
N GLY A 190 3.63 28.21 -12.63
CA GLY A 190 3.83 28.20 -14.09
C GLY A 190 5.09 27.43 -14.50
N ALA A 191 5.56 26.50 -13.65
CA ALA A 191 6.75 25.71 -13.90
C ALA A 191 6.46 24.64 -14.96
N PRO A 192 7.45 24.24 -15.77
CA PRO A 192 7.26 23.15 -16.73
C PRO A 192 6.90 21.84 -16.00
N PRO A 193 6.23 20.87 -16.66
CA PRO A 193 5.94 19.59 -16.04
C PRO A 193 7.22 18.82 -15.69
N LEU A 194 7.29 18.30 -14.46
CA LEU A 194 8.42 17.49 -13.99
C LEU A 194 8.03 16.01 -14.02
N LYS A 195 8.74 15.21 -14.81
CA LYS A 195 8.45 13.78 -14.99
C LYS A 195 9.41 12.89 -14.21
N LEU A 196 8.91 12.16 -13.22
CA LEU A 196 9.62 11.09 -12.53
C LEU A 196 9.33 9.78 -13.27
N SER A 197 10.38 9.07 -13.68
CA SER A 197 10.27 7.81 -14.42
C SER A 197 10.89 6.65 -13.65
N ALA A 198 10.59 5.43 -14.11
CA ALA A 198 11.09 4.18 -13.53
C ALA A 198 10.89 4.09 -12.00
N LEU A 199 9.77 4.64 -11.52
CA LEU A 199 9.48 4.66 -10.10
C LEU A 199 9.09 3.26 -9.65
N SER A 200 9.78 2.74 -8.63
CA SER A 200 9.34 1.54 -7.93
C SER A 200 9.01 1.89 -6.49
N LEU A 201 7.87 1.40 -6.02
CA LEU A 201 7.42 1.58 -4.65
C LEU A 201 7.06 0.22 -4.08
N ARG A 202 7.43 -0.02 -2.83
CA ARG A 202 7.02 -1.19 -2.07
C ARG A 202 6.57 -0.76 -0.68
N LEU A 203 5.33 -1.05 -0.36
CA LEU A 203 4.75 -0.88 0.96
C LEU A 203 4.45 -2.27 1.53
N ARG A 204 4.99 -2.57 2.72
CA ARG A 204 4.74 -3.81 3.44
C ARG A 204 4.14 -3.49 4.80
N ASN A 205 2.94 -4.02 5.05
CA ASN A 205 2.19 -3.80 6.27
C ASN A 205 2.14 -5.12 7.08
N ALA A 206 2.55 -5.05 8.35
CA ALA A 206 2.62 -6.17 9.27
C ALA A 206 2.06 -5.76 10.64
N GLY A 207 0.75 -5.96 10.83
CA GLY A 207 0.05 -5.37 11.96
C GLY A 207 0.06 -3.85 11.86
N GLY A 208 0.39 -3.16 12.94
CA GLY A 208 0.58 -1.70 12.94
C GLY A 208 1.98 -1.23 12.57
N VAL A 209 2.74 -2.01 11.79
CA VAL A 209 4.08 -1.62 11.29
C VAL A 209 4.04 -1.57 9.77
N HIS A 210 4.48 -0.45 9.22
CA HIS A 210 4.40 -0.09 7.82
C HIS A 210 5.81 0.25 7.32
N ALA A 211 6.35 -0.59 6.44
CA ALA A 211 7.65 -0.37 5.81
C ALA A 211 7.45 0.06 4.35
N LEU A 212 7.91 1.26 4.02
CA LEU A 212 7.85 1.86 2.69
C LEU A 212 9.27 1.96 2.11
N GLY A 213 9.45 1.55 0.86
CA GLY A 213 10.61 1.89 0.04
C GLY A 213 10.14 2.46 -1.29
N LEU A 214 10.74 3.55 -1.72
CA LEU A 214 10.51 4.17 -3.02
C LEU A 214 11.86 4.51 -3.66
N ASN A 215 11.99 4.23 -4.94
CA ASN A 215 13.05 4.76 -5.80
C ASN A 215 12.42 5.37 -7.05
N ALA A 216 13.01 6.45 -7.58
CA ALA A 216 12.57 7.07 -8.83
C ALA A 216 13.74 7.76 -9.53
N ARG A 217 13.62 7.94 -10.85
CA ARG A 217 14.58 8.71 -11.66
C ARG A 217 13.97 10.04 -12.07
N PRO A 218 14.52 11.18 -11.60
CA PRO A 218 14.21 12.50 -12.13
C PRO A 218 14.58 12.61 -13.61
N PRO A 219 14.07 13.63 -14.33
CA PRO A 219 14.57 13.96 -15.66
C PRO A 219 16.07 14.30 -15.61
N GLU A 220 16.74 14.17 -16.76
CA GLU A 220 18.15 14.53 -16.87
C GLU A 220 18.40 15.98 -16.41
N GLY A 221 19.49 16.19 -15.67
CA GLY A 221 19.85 17.47 -15.05
C GLY A 221 19.20 17.74 -13.69
N PHE A 222 18.09 17.09 -13.35
CA PHE A 222 17.37 17.32 -12.09
C PHE A 222 17.83 16.46 -10.93
N GLY A 223 18.51 15.35 -11.18
CA GLY A 223 19.02 14.46 -10.13
C GLY A 223 19.31 13.05 -10.65
N SER A 224 20.21 12.33 -9.99
CA SER A 224 20.59 10.98 -10.37
C SER A 224 19.61 9.92 -9.87
N ALA A 225 19.06 10.11 -8.67
CA ALA A 225 18.05 9.24 -8.08
C ALA A 225 17.32 9.94 -6.92
N LEU A 226 16.04 9.63 -6.77
CA LEU A 226 15.26 9.89 -5.57
C LEU A 226 15.05 8.56 -4.85
N VAL A 227 15.48 8.48 -3.59
CA VAL A 227 15.27 7.31 -2.73
C VAL A 227 14.55 7.76 -1.47
N VAL A 228 13.45 7.10 -1.14
CA VAL A 228 12.72 7.31 0.12
C VAL A 228 12.53 5.97 0.81
N ARG A 229 12.81 5.92 2.11
CA ARG A 229 12.56 4.76 2.95
C ARG A 229 11.86 5.23 4.21
N ALA A 230 10.83 4.51 4.63
CA ALA A 230 10.18 4.78 5.89
C ALA A 230 9.85 3.47 6.61
N GLU A 231 9.96 3.50 7.93
CA GLU A 231 9.46 2.46 8.82
C GLU A 231 8.63 3.17 9.88
N LEU A 232 7.33 2.99 9.80
CA LEU A 232 6.35 3.67 10.61
C LEU A 232 5.54 2.65 11.43
N LYS A 233 5.19 3.02 12.65
CA LYS A 233 4.32 2.27 13.53
C LYS A 233 3.10 3.11 13.84
N GLY A 234 1.92 2.62 13.50
CA GLY A 234 0.63 3.30 13.63
C GLY A 234 -0.52 2.36 13.28
N GLY A 235 -1.73 2.63 13.76
CA GLY A 235 -2.91 1.79 13.53
C GLY A 235 -3.87 2.33 12.48
N SER A 236 -4.03 3.65 12.40
CA SER A 236 -4.98 4.31 11.51
C SER A 236 -4.41 5.67 11.06
N VAL A 237 -4.62 6.02 9.80
CA VAL A 237 -4.23 7.34 9.27
C VAL A 237 -5.06 8.49 9.85
N THR A 238 -6.23 8.20 10.40
CA THR A 238 -7.12 9.22 10.99
C THR A 238 -6.71 9.64 12.40
N VAL A 239 -5.75 8.94 13.01
CA VAL A 239 -5.20 9.28 14.33
C VAL A 239 -3.68 9.52 14.24
N PRO A 240 -3.23 10.67 13.66
CA PRO A 240 -1.81 10.96 13.46
C PRO A 240 -0.96 10.87 14.73
N SER A 241 -1.53 11.18 15.89
CA SER A 241 -0.84 11.14 17.20
C SER A 241 -0.37 9.74 17.61
N GLN A 242 -0.87 8.67 17.00
CA GLN A 242 -0.42 7.30 17.28
C GLN A 242 0.82 6.89 16.46
N TRP A 243 1.25 7.74 15.52
CA TRP A 243 2.33 7.39 14.61
C TRP A 243 3.70 7.66 15.21
N SER A 244 4.61 6.72 15.01
CA SER A 244 6.02 6.84 15.38
C SER A 244 6.87 6.13 14.34
N GLY A 245 8.13 6.51 14.20
CA GLY A 245 9.00 5.82 13.25
C GLY A 245 10.11 6.68 12.70
N ARG A 246 10.68 6.21 11.59
CA ARG A 246 11.83 6.84 10.94
C ARG A 246 11.57 6.95 9.45
N LEU A 247 11.97 8.07 8.89
CA LEU A 247 11.98 8.34 7.46
C LEU A 247 13.40 8.72 7.05
N TYR A 248 13.82 8.20 5.91
CA TYR A 248 15.06 8.53 5.21
C TYR A 248 14.69 8.97 3.79
N ALA A 249 15.26 10.08 3.35
CA ALA A 249 15.18 10.52 1.97
C ALA A 249 16.58 10.89 1.48
N GLU A 250 16.88 10.51 0.24
CA GLU A 250 18.11 10.84 -0.45
C GLU A 250 17.78 11.32 -1.85
N PHE A 251 18.42 12.43 -2.21
CA PHE A 251 18.30 13.06 -3.50
C PHE A 251 19.68 13.52 -3.95
N GLY A 252 20.27 12.82 -4.92
CA GLY A 252 21.68 13.01 -5.30
C GLY A 252 21.86 13.61 -6.69
N GLY A 253 23.03 14.19 -6.93
CA GLY A 253 23.53 14.49 -8.28
C GLY A 253 22.66 15.47 -9.06
N THR A 254 22.17 16.53 -8.40
CA THR A 254 21.31 17.53 -9.05
C THR A 254 22.07 18.78 -9.45
N ASP A 255 21.68 19.39 -10.56
CA ASP A 255 21.98 20.80 -10.85
C ASP A 255 21.01 21.68 -10.06
N LEU A 256 21.52 22.51 -9.17
CA LEU A 256 20.73 23.39 -8.32
C LEU A 256 20.09 24.52 -9.12
N ALA A 257 20.72 24.99 -10.20
CA ALA A 257 20.16 26.03 -11.06
C ALA A 257 18.93 25.51 -11.83
N ALA A 258 18.92 24.22 -12.19
CA ALA A 258 17.77 23.60 -12.87
C ALA A 258 16.48 23.62 -12.02
N TRP A 259 16.59 23.66 -10.69
CA TRP A 259 15.44 23.65 -9.77
C TRP A 259 14.77 25.01 -9.57
N GLN A 260 15.34 26.11 -10.07
CA GLN A 260 14.80 27.47 -9.90
C GLN A 260 13.30 27.63 -10.23
N PRO A 261 12.73 26.94 -11.25
CA PRO A 261 11.29 27.04 -11.51
C PRO A 261 10.40 26.48 -10.39
N TRP A 262 10.93 25.59 -9.53
CA TRP A 262 10.17 24.92 -8.46
C TRP A 262 10.61 25.32 -7.04
N VAL A 263 11.84 25.82 -6.88
CA VAL A 263 12.44 26.15 -5.57
C VAL A 263 12.79 27.63 -5.54
N ASP A 264 12.24 28.34 -4.56
CA ASP A 264 12.61 29.73 -4.29
C ASP A 264 13.89 29.76 -3.46
N TYR A 265 15.01 30.07 -4.11
CA TYR A 265 16.28 30.28 -3.42
C TYR A 265 16.31 31.68 -2.78
N PRO A 266 16.80 31.82 -1.53
CA PRO A 266 16.91 33.14 -0.88
C PRO A 266 18.06 34.00 -1.44
N PHE A 267 18.81 33.50 -2.42
CA PHE A 267 19.96 34.15 -3.06
C PHE A 267 19.98 33.87 -4.56
N GLU A 268 20.68 34.71 -5.33
CA GLU A 268 20.86 34.52 -6.77
C GLU A 268 21.85 33.38 -7.02
N LEU A 269 21.34 32.19 -7.30
CA LEU A 269 22.15 31.03 -7.66
C LEU A 269 22.39 31.00 -9.18
N SER A 270 23.64 31.00 -9.63
CA SER A 270 23.99 30.93 -11.07
C SER A 270 24.41 29.53 -11.51
N ARG A 271 25.08 28.78 -10.62
CA ARG A 271 25.54 27.41 -10.85
C ARG A 271 25.64 26.68 -9.52
N GLY A 272 25.48 25.37 -9.53
CA GLY A 272 25.90 24.52 -8.41
C GLY A 272 25.40 23.10 -8.59
N ARG A 273 26.18 22.14 -8.11
CA ARG A 273 25.72 20.75 -7.96
C ARG A 273 25.45 20.46 -6.51
N GLY A 274 24.44 19.64 -6.26
CA GLY A 274 24.03 19.30 -4.92
C GLY A 274 23.60 17.85 -4.72
N GLY A 275 23.63 17.46 -3.46
CA GLY A 275 23.01 16.25 -2.95
C GLY A 275 22.42 16.53 -1.57
N LEU A 276 21.32 15.86 -1.26
CA LEU A 276 20.58 15.98 -0.03
C LEU A 276 20.34 14.60 0.56
N ARG A 277 20.64 14.44 1.85
CA ARG A 277 20.17 13.32 2.65
C ARG A 277 19.46 13.84 3.88
N MET A 278 18.31 13.26 4.17
CA MET A 278 17.46 13.67 5.27
C MET A 278 17.02 12.46 6.07
N TRP A 279 17.13 12.55 7.39
CA TRP A 279 16.57 11.60 8.34
C TRP A 279 15.57 12.33 9.22
N VAL A 280 14.38 11.77 9.38
CA VAL A 280 13.33 12.30 10.24
C VAL A 280 12.89 11.20 11.19
N THR A 281 12.89 11.48 12.49
CA THR A 281 12.32 10.61 13.52
C THR A 281 11.01 11.20 14.01
N LEU A 282 9.95 10.39 13.97
CA LEU A 282 8.61 10.72 14.44
C LEU A 282 8.31 10.01 15.76
N GLY A 283 7.63 10.70 16.67
CA GLY A 283 7.13 10.17 17.94
C GLY A 283 5.81 10.84 18.32
N ALA A 284 4.80 10.04 18.64
CA ALA A 284 3.45 10.50 18.96
C ALA A 284 2.84 11.46 17.92
N GLY A 285 3.07 11.19 16.64
CA GLY A 285 2.63 12.01 15.51
C GLY A 285 3.43 13.29 15.29
N GLN A 286 4.43 13.56 16.13
CA GLN A 286 5.25 14.77 16.05
C GLN A 286 6.68 14.45 15.63
N ARG A 287 7.33 15.45 15.03
CA ARG A 287 8.72 15.37 14.62
C ARG A 287 9.64 15.55 15.82
N VAL A 288 10.33 14.48 16.20
CA VAL A 288 11.25 14.44 17.36
C VAL A 288 12.66 14.85 16.96
N ARG A 289 13.13 14.40 15.80
CA ARG A 289 14.48 14.71 15.30
C ARG A 289 14.47 14.87 13.79
N THR A 290 15.24 15.81 13.30
CA THR A 290 15.58 15.96 11.88
C THR A 290 17.07 16.10 11.75
N THR A 291 17.68 15.31 10.89
CA THR A 291 19.08 15.44 10.49
C THR A 291 19.10 15.66 8.99
N LEU A 292 19.81 16.71 8.57
CA LEU A 292 19.98 17.06 7.17
C LEU A 292 21.48 17.06 6.86
N ASP A 293 21.87 16.31 5.84
CA ASP A 293 23.20 16.33 5.27
C ASP A 293 23.09 16.88 3.85
N VAL A 294 23.85 17.93 3.58
CA VAL A 294 23.82 18.68 2.32
C VAL A 294 25.23 18.71 1.77
N GLN A 295 25.37 18.20 0.55
CA GLN A 295 26.63 18.22 -0.19
C GLN A 295 26.46 19.20 -1.33
N LEU A 296 27.37 20.16 -1.44
CA LEU A 296 27.34 21.21 -2.45
C LEU A 296 28.72 21.28 -3.11
N SER A 297 28.76 21.40 -4.43
CA SER A 297 29.99 21.60 -5.19
C SER A 297 29.77 22.58 -6.34
N GLU A 298 30.83 23.30 -6.71
CA GLU A 298 30.80 24.28 -7.81
C GLU A 298 29.67 25.31 -7.70
N VAL A 299 29.28 25.65 -6.46
CA VAL A 299 28.23 26.64 -6.22
C VAL A 299 28.78 28.01 -6.52
N SER A 300 28.12 28.73 -7.42
CA SER A 300 28.31 30.16 -7.57
C SER A 300 27.01 30.90 -7.31
N ALA A 301 27.03 31.76 -6.30
CA ALA A 301 25.86 32.47 -5.83
C ALA A 301 26.20 33.91 -5.45
N ARG A 302 25.24 34.81 -5.62
CA ARG A 302 25.27 36.17 -5.09
C ARG A 302 24.29 36.27 -3.92
N LEU A 303 24.84 36.49 -2.73
CA LEU A 303 24.10 36.50 -1.46
C LEU A 303 23.26 37.77 -1.26
N ALA A 304 23.68 38.90 -1.83
CA ALA A 304 22.92 40.16 -1.86
C ALA A 304 23.31 40.97 -3.11
N LYS A 305 22.44 41.88 -3.56
CA LYS A 305 22.64 42.65 -4.83
C LYS A 305 23.94 43.46 -4.84
N ASP A 306 24.38 43.84 -3.66
CA ASP A 306 25.53 44.67 -3.30
C ASP A 306 26.80 43.85 -2.95
N LEU A 307 26.72 42.52 -2.94
CA LEU A 307 27.86 41.63 -2.67
C LEU A 307 28.47 41.05 -3.96
N PRO A 308 29.80 40.84 -3.98
CA PRO A 308 30.46 40.11 -5.06
C PRO A 308 29.95 38.66 -5.13
N ARG A 309 30.05 38.05 -6.31
CA ARG A 309 29.72 36.63 -6.50
C ARG A 309 30.78 35.77 -5.82
N LEU A 310 30.32 34.74 -5.11
CA LEU A 310 31.15 33.67 -4.56
C LEU A 310 31.14 32.46 -5.49
#